data_AF-A0A317GEP4-F1
#
_entry.id   AF-A0A317GEP4-F1
#
_cell.length_a   1.000
_cell.length_b   1.000
_cell.length_c   1.000
_cell.angle_alpha   90.00
_cell.angle_beta   90.00
_cell.angle_gamma   90.00
#
_symmetry.space_group_name_H-M   'P 1'
#
loop_
_entity.id
_entity.type
_entity.pdbx_description
1 polymer ?
#
loop_
_entity_poly.entity_id
_entity_poly.type
_entity_poly.pdbx_seq_one_letter_code
_entity_poly.pdbx_strand_id
1 'polypeptide(L)'
;MTFRDIKSLGESGEKLITEAKLKGKNNNESKIYVVFDRDDKSIGDIQRCEKLAKRNKITILFSSISFEIWILMHFEPVMRSYTRKQLVNKLSTKKYFNQDYQKFKGSSYRPYLYNKIQQAEENAEKLEQIHKNMAYNTL
;
A
#
# COMPACT_ATOMS: atom_id res chain seq x y z
N MET A 1 7.48 17.50 -8.74
CA MET A 1 6.14 17.44 -8.13
C MET A 1 6.32 17.74 -6.65
N THR A 2 5.99 18.95 -6.20
CA THR A 2 6.14 19.36 -4.79
C THR A 2 4.82 19.09 -4.08
N PHE A 3 4.80 18.12 -3.16
CA PHE A 3 3.65 17.83 -2.31
C PHE A 3 3.52 18.96 -1.28
N ARG A 4 2.50 19.80 -1.44
CA ARG A 4 2.14 20.83 -0.46
C ARG A 4 0.95 20.29 0.33
N ASP A 5 1.09 20.26 1.65
CA ASP A 5 0.13 19.80 2.66
C ASP A 5 -0.10 18.28 2.79
N ILE A 6 0.49 17.70 3.85
CA ILE A 6 0.15 16.37 4.38
C ILE A 6 -0.56 16.60 5.72
N LYS A 7 -1.86 16.29 5.79
CA LYS A 7 -2.65 16.32 7.04
C LYS A 7 -3.22 14.93 7.32
N SER A 8 -2.99 14.41 8.52
CA SER A 8 -3.65 13.20 9.02
C SER A 8 -5.07 13.57 9.47
N LEU A 9 -6.08 13.04 8.79
CA LEU A 9 -7.48 13.18 9.17
C LEU A 9 -7.98 11.81 9.65
N GLY A 10 -8.28 11.68 10.94
CA GLY A 10 -8.86 10.47 11.55
C GLY A 10 -10.34 10.29 11.20
N GLU A 11 -10.74 10.61 9.98
CA GLU A 11 -12.13 10.69 9.54
C GLU A 11 -12.48 9.60 8.51
N SER A 12 -13.78 9.34 8.29
CA SER A 12 -14.24 8.36 7.30
C SER A 12 -13.72 8.71 5.89
N GLY A 13 -13.45 7.69 5.07
CA GLY A 13 -12.82 7.90 3.75
C GLY A 13 -13.61 8.83 2.81
N GLU A 14 -14.93 8.90 2.96
CA GLU A 14 -15.79 9.80 2.18
C GLU A 14 -15.60 11.28 2.54
N LYS A 15 -15.32 11.58 3.84
CA LYS A 15 -14.99 12.94 4.26
C LYS A 15 -13.66 13.40 3.67
N LEU A 16 -12.65 12.52 3.66
CA LEU A 16 -11.35 12.79 3.05
C LEU A 16 -11.48 13.17 1.57
N ILE A 17 -12.31 12.44 0.81
CA ILE A 17 -12.58 12.72 -0.60
C ILE A 17 -13.32 14.06 -0.77
N THR A 18 -14.27 14.36 0.11
CA THR A 18 -15.04 15.61 0.07
C THR A 18 -14.15 16.81 0.38
N GLU A 19 -13.27 16.71 1.37
CA GLU A 19 -12.28 17.75 1.66
C GLU A 19 -11.28 17.95 0.54
N ALA A 20 -10.77 16.86 -0.04
CA ALA A 20 -9.83 16.92 -1.15
C ALA A 20 -10.43 17.66 -2.36
N LYS A 21 -11.72 17.43 -2.64
CA LYS A 21 -12.47 18.19 -3.66
C LYS A 21 -12.51 19.69 -3.35
N LEU A 22 -12.88 20.06 -2.12
CA LEU A 22 -13.01 21.47 -1.72
C LEU A 22 -11.66 22.19 -1.83
N LYS A 23 -10.59 21.57 -1.33
CA LYS A 23 -9.23 22.12 -1.42
C LYS A 23 -8.74 22.23 -2.85
N GLY A 24 -8.93 21.18 -3.67
CA GLY A 24 -8.54 21.20 -5.08
C GLY A 24 -9.27 22.27 -5.88
N LYS A 25 -10.57 22.51 -5.60
CA LYS A 25 -11.32 23.62 -6.21
C LYS A 25 -10.76 24.98 -5.80
N ASN A 26 -10.49 25.19 -4.51
CA ASN A 26 -9.97 26.47 -4.00
C ASN A 26 -8.57 26.78 -4.54
N ASN A 27 -7.76 25.75 -4.77
CA ASN A 27 -6.40 25.87 -5.28
C ASN A 27 -6.31 25.76 -6.82
N ASN A 28 -7.44 25.64 -7.51
CA ASN A 28 -7.53 25.47 -8.96
C ASN A 28 -6.69 24.29 -9.52
N GLU A 29 -6.66 23.18 -8.77
CA GLU A 29 -5.88 21.99 -9.11
C GLU A 29 -6.51 21.21 -10.26
N SER A 30 -5.71 20.87 -11.27
CA SER A 30 -6.17 20.08 -12.43
C SER A 30 -6.29 18.58 -12.13
N LYS A 31 -5.61 18.09 -11.09
CA LYS A 31 -5.60 16.69 -10.67
C LYS A 31 -5.55 16.58 -9.15
N ILE A 32 -6.34 15.68 -8.59
CA ILE A 32 -6.43 15.45 -7.15
C ILE A 32 -6.24 13.96 -6.89
N TYR A 33 -5.33 13.63 -5.98
CA TYR A 33 -5.03 12.27 -5.55
C TYR A 33 -5.37 12.13 -4.06
N VAL A 34 -6.01 11.03 -3.70
CA VAL A 34 -6.30 10.67 -2.31
C VAL A 34 -5.66 9.32 -2.03
N VAL A 35 -4.76 9.26 -1.05
CA VAL A 35 -4.06 8.03 -0.66
C VAL A 35 -4.73 7.44 0.57
N PHE A 36 -5.22 6.21 0.48
CA PHE A 36 -5.69 5.45 1.64
C PHE A 36 -4.63 4.44 2.08
N ASP A 37 -4.50 4.26 3.40
CA ASP A 37 -3.84 3.08 3.92
C ASP A 37 -4.68 1.84 3.67
N ARG A 38 -4.04 0.79 3.12
CA ARG A 38 -4.71 -0.46 2.72
C ARG A 38 -5.40 -1.17 3.89
N ASP A 39 -4.94 -0.92 5.12
CA ASP A 39 -5.29 -1.72 6.29
C ASP A 39 -6.55 -1.24 7.03
N ASP A 40 -7.12 -0.09 6.65
CA ASP A 40 -7.99 0.68 7.58
C ASP A 40 -9.45 0.83 7.13
N LYS A 41 -9.89 0.10 6.08
CA LYS A 41 -11.25 0.27 5.50
C LYS A 41 -11.88 -1.04 5.06
N SER A 42 -13.19 -1.19 5.34
CA SER A 42 -13.96 -2.33 4.84
C SER A 42 -14.12 -2.27 3.32
N ILE A 43 -14.41 -3.41 2.67
CA ILE A 43 -14.71 -3.46 1.23
C ILE A 43 -15.86 -2.49 0.88
N GLY A 44 -16.88 -2.39 1.75
CA GLY A 44 -18.00 -1.47 1.57
C GLY A 44 -17.57 0.01 1.65
N ASP A 45 -16.66 0.36 2.55
CA ASP A 45 -16.09 1.71 2.63
C ASP A 45 -15.29 2.06 1.38
N ILE A 46 -14.48 1.11 0.89
CA ILE A 46 -13.68 1.28 -0.34
C ILE A 46 -14.59 1.53 -1.54
N GLN A 47 -15.63 0.72 -1.73
CA GLN A 47 -16.58 0.88 -2.83
C GLN A 47 -17.32 2.21 -2.79
N ARG A 48 -17.72 2.67 -1.59
CA ARG A 48 -18.32 4.01 -1.42
C ARG A 48 -17.33 5.11 -1.79
N CYS A 49 -16.09 5.00 -1.32
CA CYS A 49 -15.02 5.94 -1.64
C CYS A 49 -14.72 5.98 -3.15
N GLU A 50 -14.59 4.84 -3.82
CA GLU A 50 -14.36 4.75 -5.27
C GLU A 50 -15.48 5.41 -6.07
N LYS A 51 -16.73 5.13 -5.71
CA LYS A 51 -17.90 5.75 -6.35
C LYS A 51 -17.90 7.26 -6.17
N LEU A 52 -17.56 7.74 -4.98
CA LEU A 52 -17.49 9.16 -4.68
C LEU A 52 -16.31 9.84 -5.40
N ALA A 53 -15.13 9.22 -5.42
CA ALA A 53 -13.95 9.75 -6.09
C ALA A 53 -14.16 9.84 -7.61
N LYS A 54 -14.73 8.81 -8.24
CA LYS A 54 -15.05 8.79 -9.68
C LYS A 54 -15.98 9.95 -10.07
N ARG A 55 -17.03 10.20 -9.27
CA ARG A 55 -17.96 11.34 -9.48
C ARG A 55 -17.25 12.70 -9.42
N ASN A 56 -16.17 12.80 -8.66
CA ASN A 56 -15.43 14.03 -8.43
C ASN A 56 -14.11 14.12 -9.21
N LYS A 57 -13.85 13.19 -10.15
CA LYS A 57 -12.59 13.11 -10.92
C LYS A 57 -11.34 13.05 -10.04
N ILE A 58 -11.45 12.43 -8.86
CA ILE A 58 -10.36 12.21 -7.91
C ILE A 58 -9.79 10.82 -8.15
N THR A 59 -8.46 10.70 -8.17
CA THR A 59 -7.77 9.41 -8.26
C THR A 59 -7.49 8.89 -6.86
N ILE A 60 -8.01 7.71 -6.53
CA ILE A 60 -7.65 7.03 -5.29
C ILE A 60 -6.39 6.20 -5.55
N LEU A 61 -5.42 6.34 -4.64
CA LEU A 61 -4.26 5.47 -4.52
C LEU A 61 -4.38 4.74 -3.19
N PHE A 62 -3.88 3.51 -3.13
CA PHE A 62 -3.64 2.82 -1.86
C PHE A 62 -2.14 2.85 -1.58
N SER A 63 -1.73 3.15 -0.35
CA SER A 63 -0.34 2.95 0.07
C SER A 63 -0.04 1.45 -0.08
N SER A 64 0.77 1.11 -1.08
CA SER A 64 0.62 -0.18 -1.78
C SER A 64 1.47 -1.32 -1.23
N ILE A 65 2.40 -1.09 -0.31
CA ILE A 65 3.21 -2.18 0.26
C ILE A 65 3.33 -1.91 1.76
N SER A 66 2.62 -2.72 2.55
CA SER A 66 3.02 -2.93 3.95
C SER A 66 4.52 -3.21 3.92
N PHE A 67 5.29 -2.48 4.70
CA PHE A 67 6.75 -2.61 4.73
C PHE A 67 7.20 -4.08 4.85
N GLU A 68 6.38 -4.90 5.51
CA GLU A 68 6.52 -6.34 5.63
C GLU A 68 6.40 -7.12 4.30
N ILE A 69 5.60 -6.65 3.33
CA ILE A 69 5.55 -7.20 1.97
C ILE A 69 6.87 -6.95 1.24
N TRP A 70 7.44 -5.74 1.36
CA TRP A 70 8.77 -5.45 0.81
C TRP A 70 9.85 -6.35 1.44
N ILE A 71 9.78 -6.52 2.77
CA ILE A 71 10.66 -7.45 3.47
C ILE A 71 10.47 -8.88 2.97
N LEU A 72 9.23 -9.33 2.78
CA LEU A 72 8.95 -10.68 2.28
C LEU A 72 9.52 -10.91 0.86
N MET A 73 9.50 -9.89 0.01
CA MET A 73 10.06 -9.95 -1.35
C MET A 73 11.55 -10.26 -1.39
N HIS A 74 12.31 -9.94 -0.33
CA HIS A 74 13.71 -10.34 -0.23
C HIS A 74 13.89 -11.86 -0.13
N PHE A 75 12.85 -12.60 0.23
CA PHE A 75 12.92 -14.04 0.44
C PHE A 75 12.13 -14.84 -0.58
N GLU A 76 11.00 -14.32 -1.06
CA GLU A 76 10.14 -15.01 -2.02
C GLU A 76 9.22 -14.07 -2.80
N PRO A 77 8.75 -14.48 -4.00
CA PRO A 77 7.72 -13.75 -4.72
C PRO A 77 6.41 -13.71 -3.94
N VAL A 78 5.73 -12.57 -4.00
CA VAL A 78 4.43 -12.36 -3.35
C VAL A 78 3.35 -12.48 -4.42
N MET A 79 2.54 -13.54 -4.37
CA MET A 79 1.50 -13.80 -5.39
C MET A 79 0.07 -13.69 -4.85
N ARG A 80 -0.09 -13.36 -3.57
CA ARG A 80 -1.39 -13.23 -2.90
C ARG A 80 -1.39 -12.06 -1.93
N SER A 81 -2.58 -11.61 -1.56
CA SER A 81 -2.74 -10.64 -0.47
C SER A 81 -2.51 -11.29 0.90
N TYR A 82 -1.92 -10.52 1.81
CA TYR A 82 -1.71 -10.91 3.20
C TYR A 82 -2.31 -9.87 4.14
N THR A 83 -2.85 -10.34 5.27
CA THR A 83 -3.14 -9.44 6.40
C THR A 83 -1.85 -9.14 7.17
N ARG A 84 -1.84 -8.03 7.92
CA ARG A 84 -0.71 -7.68 8.80
C ARG A 84 -0.33 -8.82 9.76
N LYS A 85 -1.31 -9.46 10.40
CA LYS A 85 -1.09 -10.61 11.29
C LYS A 85 -0.44 -11.79 10.55
N GLN A 86 -0.87 -12.06 9.32
CA GLN A 86 -0.27 -13.12 8.51
C GLN A 86 1.19 -12.80 8.15
N LEU A 87 1.50 -11.55 7.82
CA LEU A 87 2.87 -11.12 7.53
C LEU A 87 3.79 -11.25 8.74
N VAL A 88 3.36 -10.72 9.89
CA VAL A 88 4.11 -10.84 11.15
C VAL A 88 4.39 -12.30 11.48
N ASN A 89 3.35 -13.15 11.49
CA ASN A 89 3.52 -14.57 11.81
C ASN A 89 4.45 -15.27 10.82
N LYS A 90 4.33 -14.96 9.52
CA LYS A 90 5.16 -15.56 8.48
C LYS A 90 6.62 -15.17 8.65
N LEU A 91 6.91 -13.87 8.80
CA LEU A 91 8.26 -13.35 8.98
C LEU A 91 8.93 -13.85 10.27
N SER A 92 8.14 -14.20 11.30
CA SER A 92 8.68 -14.80 12.53
C SER A 92 9.18 -16.24 12.38
N THR A 93 8.85 -16.93 11.28
CA THR A 93 9.22 -18.34 11.12
C THR A 93 10.72 -18.54 10.91
N LYS A 94 11.18 -19.78 11.17
CA LYS A 94 12.57 -20.23 10.92
C LYS A 94 13.07 -19.95 9.50
N LYS A 95 12.16 -19.88 8.52
CA LYS A 95 12.49 -19.63 7.11
C LYS A 95 12.97 -18.20 6.86
N TYR A 96 12.59 -17.22 7.68
CA TYR A 96 12.93 -15.80 7.49
C TYR A 96 13.80 -15.31 8.65
N PHE A 97 13.22 -14.67 9.67
CA PHE A 97 14.02 -14.05 10.75
C PHE A 97 14.30 -15.00 11.92
N ASN A 98 13.59 -16.13 12.02
CA ASN A 98 13.72 -17.09 13.12
C ASN A 98 13.64 -16.45 14.52
N GLN A 99 12.76 -15.46 14.68
CA GLN A 99 12.55 -14.73 15.93
C GLN A 99 11.18 -14.06 15.90
N ASP A 100 10.72 -13.53 17.03
CA ASP A 100 9.49 -12.75 17.07
C ASP A 100 9.65 -11.45 16.24
N TYR A 101 9.10 -11.46 15.02
CA TYR A 101 9.18 -10.35 14.10
C TYR A 101 8.53 -9.08 14.67
N GLN A 102 7.49 -9.22 15.50
CA GLN A 102 6.81 -8.06 16.08
C GLN A 102 7.73 -7.27 17.01
N LYS A 103 8.59 -7.97 17.77
CA LYS A 103 9.61 -7.36 18.63
C LYS A 103 10.85 -6.94 17.86
N PHE A 104 11.20 -7.70 16.83
CA PHE A 104 12.35 -7.39 15.97
C PHE A 104 12.10 -6.15 15.09
N LYS A 105 10.85 -5.88 14.70
CA LYS A 105 10.50 -4.74 13.85
C LYS A 105 11.05 -3.43 14.42
N GLY A 106 11.81 -2.70 13.60
CA GLY A 106 12.54 -1.49 14.01
C GLY A 106 14.02 -1.73 14.35
N SER A 107 14.47 -2.98 14.39
CA SER A 107 15.89 -3.36 14.49
C SER A 107 16.61 -3.27 13.13
N SER A 108 17.92 -3.50 13.14
CA SER A 108 18.70 -3.55 11.89
C SER A 108 18.34 -4.76 11.04
N TYR A 109 17.83 -4.50 9.83
CA TYR A 109 17.52 -5.51 8.83
C TYR A 109 18.73 -5.92 7.96
N ARG A 110 19.84 -5.16 8.04
CA ARG A 110 21.00 -5.32 7.17
C ARG A 110 21.55 -6.75 7.10
N PRO A 111 21.69 -7.49 8.21
CA PRO A 111 22.19 -8.87 8.17
C PRO A 111 21.31 -9.84 7.37
N TYR A 112 20.02 -9.53 7.22
CA TYR A 112 19.03 -10.41 6.61
C TYR A 112 18.75 -10.05 5.16
N LEU A 113 18.78 -8.75 4.84
CA LEU A 113 18.23 -8.23 3.58
C LEU A 113 19.30 -7.74 2.59
N TYR A 114 20.49 -7.36 3.05
CA TYR A 114 21.45 -6.61 2.22
C TYR A 114 21.89 -7.36 0.96
N ASN A 115 22.12 -8.67 1.05
CA ASN A 115 22.48 -9.51 -0.08
C ASN A 115 21.27 -10.01 -0.91
N LYS A 116 20.07 -9.53 -0.60
CA LYS A 116 18.80 -9.96 -1.21
C LYS A 116 18.04 -8.83 -1.90
N ILE A 117 18.64 -7.64 -1.99
CA ILE A 117 18.01 -6.45 -2.57
C ILE A 117 17.63 -6.70 -4.03
N GLN A 118 18.57 -7.23 -4.84
CA GLN A 118 18.29 -7.57 -6.24
C GLN A 118 17.14 -8.58 -6.37
N GLN A 119 17.10 -9.60 -5.50
CA GLN A 119 16.00 -10.56 -5.47
C GLN A 119 14.65 -9.90 -5.11
N ALA A 120 14.65 -8.92 -4.21
CA ALA A 120 13.45 -8.17 -3.87
C ALA A 120 12.95 -7.32 -5.05
N GLU A 121 13.86 -6.70 -5.81
CA GLU A 121 13.55 -5.96 -7.03
C GLU A 121 12.91 -6.87 -8.09
N GLU A 122 13.54 -8.01 -8.40
CA GLU A 122 13.01 -8.99 -9.35
C GLU A 122 11.62 -9.52 -8.93
N ASN A 123 11.40 -9.70 -7.62
CA ASN A 123 10.11 -10.14 -7.10
C ASN A 123 9.04 -9.04 -7.13
N ALA A 124 9.43 -7.78 -6.97
CA ALA A 124 8.54 -6.63 -7.14
C ALA A 124 8.10 -6.47 -8.60
N GLU A 125 9.03 -6.61 -9.56
CA GLU A 125 8.73 -6.58 -10.99
C GLU A 125 7.73 -7.67 -11.39
N LYS A 126 7.91 -8.90 -10.87
CA LYS A 126 6.95 -10.00 -11.10
C LYS A 126 5.56 -9.66 -10.57
N LEU A 127 5.46 -9.07 -9.37
CA LEU A 127 4.17 -8.66 -8.82
C LEU A 127 3.51 -7.58 -9.69
N GLU A 128 4.29 -6.62 -10.19
CA GLU A 128 3.79 -5.57 -11.07
C GLU A 128 3.25 -6.14 -12.38
N GLN A 129 3.97 -7.07 -13.02
CA GLN A 129 3.54 -7.75 -14.24
C GLN A 129 2.24 -8.53 -14.02
N ILE A 130 2.12 -9.24 -12.89
CA ILE A 130 0.90 -9.98 -12.53
C ILE A 130 -0.29 -9.02 -12.42
N HIS A 131 -0.12 -7.87 -11.77
CA HIS A 131 -1.19 -6.87 -11.65
C HIS A 131 -1.56 -6.23 -12.99
N LYS A 132 -0.58 -5.93 -13.85
CA LYS A 132 -0.82 -5.43 -15.21
C LYS A 132 -1.65 -6.44 -16.01
N ASN A 133 -1.27 -7.72 -16.01
CA ASN A 133 -1.98 -8.76 -16.74
C ASN A 133 -3.41 -8.99 -16.22
N MET A 134 -3.64 -8.92 -14.90
CA MET A 134 -5.00 -8.97 -14.34
C MET A 134 -5.85 -7.78 -14.78
N ALA A 135 -5.28 -6.57 -14.82
CA ALA A 135 -6.01 -5.38 -15.25
C ALA A 135 -6.43 -5.45 -16.73
N TYR A 136 -5.58 -6.00 -17.60
CA TYR A 136 -5.91 -6.20 -19.02
C TYR A 136 -6.97 -7.29 -19.26
N ASN A 137 -7.01 -8.34 -18.43
CA ASN A 137 -7.97 -9.44 -18.58
C ASN A 137 -9.35 -9.16 -17.97
N THR A 138 -9.55 -7.99 -17.37
CA THR A 138 -10.83 -7.57 -16.77
C THR A 138 -11.49 -6.43 -17.56
N LEU A 139 -10.95 -6.10 -18.74
CA LEU A 139 -11.50 -5.18 -19.75
C LEU A 139 -12.00 -5.97 -20.97
#